data_AF-A0A520HML0-F1
#
_entry.id   AF-A0A520HML0-F1
#
_cell.length_a   1.000
_cell.length_b   1.000
_cell.length_c   1.000
_cell.angle_alpha   90.00
_cell.angle_beta   90.00
_cell.angle_gamma   90.00
#
_symmetry.space_group_name_H-M   'P 1'
#
loop_
_entity.id
_entity.type
_entity.pdbx_description
1 polymer ?
#
loop_
_entity_poly.entity_id
_entity_poly.type
_entity_poly.pdbx_seq_one_letter_code
_entity_poly.pdbx_strand_id
1 'polypeptide(L)'
;MIAAHVGERKGPRVVLAPVFSMVDRRRALHRAQLAAHPGWPAIPMASVVEQMTDRRLPLGAFAPKAPAMEAVAALWRKIERELAG
;
A
#
# COMPACT_ATOMS: atom_id res chain seq x y z
N MET A 1 -10.48 -15.89 -6.24
CA MET A 1 -9.37 -14.90 -6.32
C MET A 1 -9.92 -13.58 -6.82
N ILE A 2 -9.50 -12.42 -6.26
CA ILE A 2 -10.03 -11.08 -6.62
C ILE A 2 -9.96 -10.81 -8.13
N ALA A 3 -8.89 -11.26 -8.79
CA ALA A 3 -8.75 -11.17 -10.25
C ALA A 3 -9.88 -11.88 -11.02
N ALA A 4 -10.31 -13.07 -10.57
CA ALA A 4 -11.42 -13.79 -11.18
C ALA A 4 -12.74 -13.02 -11.00
N HIS A 5 -12.98 -12.48 -9.79
CA HIS A 5 -14.17 -11.70 -9.49
C HIS A 5 -14.26 -10.39 -10.30
N VAL A 6 -13.13 -9.75 -10.59
CA VAL A 6 -13.07 -8.56 -11.44
C VAL A 6 -13.22 -8.90 -12.92
N GLY A 7 -12.66 -10.03 -13.36
CA GLY A 7 -12.74 -10.50 -14.75
C GLY A 7 -14.13 -10.96 -15.21
N GLU A 8 -15.01 -11.35 -14.27
CA GLU A 8 -16.42 -11.71 -14.57
C GLU A 8 -17.28 -10.50 -14.98
N ARG A 9 -16.83 -9.28 -14.70
CA ARG A 9 -17.52 -8.06 -15.13
C ARG A 9 -16.93 -7.61 -16.47
N LYS A 10 -17.78 -7.28 -17.46
CA LYS A 10 -17.41 -6.72 -18.78
C LYS A 10 -16.82 -5.30 -18.68
N GLY A 11 -15.83 -5.09 -17.82
CA GLY A 11 -15.11 -3.84 -17.63
C GLY A 11 -13.76 -3.83 -18.35
N PRO A 12 -13.08 -2.67 -18.39
CA PRO A 12 -11.71 -2.57 -18.91
C PRO A 12 -10.77 -3.56 -18.21
N ARG A 13 -9.70 -3.99 -18.91
CA ARG A 13 -8.65 -4.82 -18.30
C ARG A 13 -7.97 -3.99 -17.20
N VAL A 14 -8.24 -4.30 -15.94
CA VAL A 14 -7.65 -3.61 -14.78
C VAL A 14 -6.39 -4.35 -14.33
N VAL A 15 -5.27 -3.63 -14.23
CA VAL A 15 -4.07 -4.14 -13.54
C VAL A 15 -4.34 -4.10 -12.04
N LEU A 16 -4.40 -5.27 -11.40
CA LEU A 16 -4.55 -5.37 -9.95
C LEU A 16 -3.18 -5.23 -9.28
N ALA A 17 -2.97 -4.13 -8.58
CA ALA A 17 -1.77 -3.86 -7.78
C ALA A 17 -2.10 -3.97 -6.27
N PRO A 18 -2.05 -5.18 -5.68
CA PRO A 18 -2.37 -5.35 -4.26
C PRO A 18 -1.33 -4.65 -3.37
N VAL A 19 -1.83 -4.07 -2.27
CA VAL A 19 -1.04 -3.35 -1.26
C VAL A 19 -1.52 -3.77 0.12
N PHE A 20 -0.58 -4.03 1.02
CA PHE A 20 -0.88 -4.09 2.44
C PHE A 20 -0.88 -2.69 3.04
N SER A 21 -1.95 -2.33 3.74
CA SER A 21 -2.06 -1.06 4.45
C SER A 21 -2.06 -1.29 5.96
N MET A 22 -1.59 -0.31 6.73
CA MET A 22 -1.57 -0.33 8.20
C MET A 22 -0.96 -1.60 8.78
N VAL A 23 0.21 -1.99 8.25
CA VAL A 23 0.90 -3.22 8.64
C VAL A 23 1.58 -3.08 10.00
N ASP A 24 1.09 -3.83 10.99
CA ASP A 24 1.78 -4.06 12.26
C ASP A 24 2.52 -5.40 12.28
N ARG A 25 3.86 -5.38 12.18
CA ARG A 25 4.70 -6.59 12.22
C ARG A 25 4.69 -7.30 13.58
N ARG A 26 4.13 -6.71 14.64
CA ARG A 26 3.95 -7.38 15.94
C ARG A 26 2.77 -8.35 15.93
N ARG A 27 1.81 -8.18 15.00
CA ARG A 27 0.66 -9.07 14.84
C ARG A 27 1.04 -10.31 14.01
N ALA A 28 0.80 -11.50 14.55
CA ALA A 28 1.14 -12.77 13.90
C ALA A 28 0.48 -12.92 12.52
N LEU A 29 -0.80 -12.54 12.40
CA LEU A 29 -1.53 -12.58 11.14
C LEU A 29 -0.86 -11.72 10.06
N HIS A 30 -0.46 -10.49 10.38
CA HIS A 30 0.20 -9.59 9.41
C HIS A 30 1.54 -10.15 8.96
N ARG A 31 2.35 -10.68 9.90
CA ARG A 31 3.62 -11.33 9.55
C ARG A 31 3.42 -12.51 8.60
N ALA A 32 2.44 -13.36 8.88
CA ALA A 32 2.14 -14.51 8.04
C ALA A 32 1.74 -14.08 6.61
N GLN A 33 0.92 -13.03 6.47
CA GLN A 33 0.51 -12.52 5.17
C GLN A 33 1.66 -11.86 4.39
N LEU A 34 2.54 -11.10 5.08
CA LEU A 34 3.74 -10.55 4.45
C LEU A 34 4.68 -11.66 3.95
N ALA A 35 4.83 -12.73 4.72
CA ALA A 35 5.66 -13.88 4.34
C ALA A 35 5.06 -14.64 3.14
N ALA A 36 3.74 -14.75 3.07
CA ALA A 36 3.03 -15.35 1.94
C ALA A 36 3.11 -14.51 0.65
N HIS A 37 3.30 -13.19 0.77
CA HIS A 37 3.28 -12.25 -0.35
C HIS A 37 4.44 -11.22 -0.30
N PRO A 38 5.71 -11.67 -0.40
CA PRO A 38 6.88 -10.82 -0.18
C PRO A 38 7.05 -9.70 -1.21
N GLY A 39 6.44 -9.81 -2.39
CA GLY A 39 6.52 -8.81 -3.46
C GLY A 39 5.48 -7.68 -3.36
N TRP A 40 4.54 -7.76 -2.42
CA TRP A 40 3.48 -6.75 -2.28
C TRP A 40 3.98 -5.56 -1.45
N PRO A 41 3.77 -4.31 -1.90
CA PRO A 41 4.11 -3.15 -1.09
C PRO A 41 3.33 -3.13 0.22
N ALA A 42 3.96 -2.59 1.26
CA ALA A 42 3.38 -2.53 2.60
C ALA A 42 3.55 -1.12 3.19
N ILE A 43 2.44 -0.48 3.56
CA ILE A 43 2.43 0.75 4.36
C ILE A 43 2.39 0.35 5.84
N PRO A 44 3.38 0.77 6.65
CA PRO A 44 3.43 0.39 8.05
C PRO A 44 2.33 1.08 8.86
N MET A 45 1.86 0.40 9.91
CA MET A 45 1.11 1.05 10.98
C MET A 45 2.06 1.96 11.74
N ALA A 46 1.84 3.27 11.68
CA ALA A 46 2.64 4.26 12.38
C ALA A 46 1.75 5.46 12.74
N SER A 47 1.95 6.03 13.93
CA SER A 47 1.15 7.18 14.40
C SER A 47 1.25 8.38 13.46
N VAL A 48 2.38 8.54 12.74
CA VAL A 48 2.54 9.60 11.73
C VAL A 48 1.60 9.43 10.52
N VAL A 49 1.22 8.19 10.19
CA VAL A 49 0.22 7.91 9.15
C VAL A 49 -1.18 8.28 9.66
N GLU A 50 -1.50 7.93 10.91
CA GLU A 50 -2.78 8.26 11.54
C GLU A 50 -2.97 9.78 11.71
N GLN A 51 -1.89 10.53 11.95
CA GLN A 51 -1.91 12.00 12.01
C GLN A 51 -2.39 12.67 10.72
N MET A 52 -2.35 11.98 9.56
CA MET A 52 -2.92 12.53 8.33
C MET A 52 -4.42 12.84 8.48
N THR A 53 -5.15 12.01 9.23
CA THR A 53 -6.58 12.17 9.46
C THR A 53 -6.88 13.37 10.34
N ASP A 54 -6.13 13.53 11.43
CA ASP A 54 -6.27 14.65 12.35
C ASP A 54 -5.89 15.98 11.68
N ARG A 55 -4.71 16.01 11.05
CA ARG A 55 -4.17 17.22 10.41
C ARG A 55 -4.87 17.58 9.09
N ARG A 56 -5.60 16.65 8.49
CA ARG A 56 -6.16 16.76 7.12
C ARG A 56 -5.11 17.16 6.09
N LEU A 57 -3.89 16.64 6.25
CA LEU A 57 -2.76 16.90 5.36
C LEU A 57 -2.14 15.58 4.91
N PRO A 58 -1.62 15.49 3.69
CA PRO A 58 -0.89 14.30 3.25
C PRO A 58 0.43 14.16 4.00
N LEU A 59 0.91 12.92 4.19
CA LEU A 59 2.14 12.63 4.93
C LEU A 59 3.35 13.44 4.42
N GLY A 60 3.49 13.60 3.10
CA GLY A 60 4.56 14.37 2.49
C GLY A 60 4.54 15.87 2.79
N ALA A 61 3.38 16.43 3.19
CA ALA A 61 3.26 17.86 3.51
C ALA A 61 3.75 18.19 4.93
N PHE A 62 3.56 17.29 5.90
CA PHE A 62 3.88 17.58 7.31
C PHE A 62 4.97 16.66 7.91
N ALA A 63 5.27 15.52 7.29
CA ALA A 63 6.31 14.60 7.75
C ALA A 63 7.07 13.96 6.58
N PRO A 64 7.72 14.75 5.70
CA PRO A 64 8.38 14.25 4.49
C PRO A 64 9.55 13.29 4.75
N LYS A 65 10.14 13.35 5.95
CA LYS A 65 11.27 12.50 6.37
C LYS A 65 10.85 11.28 7.20
N ALA A 66 9.55 11.05 7.39
CA ALA A 66 9.09 9.89 8.14
C ALA A 66 9.36 8.59 7.36
N PRO A 67 9.74 7.48 8.03
CA PRO A 67 9.92 6.20 7.35
C PRO A 67 8.67 5.71 6.59
N ALA A 68 7.49 6.06 7.07
CA ALA A 68 6.23 5.75 6.37
C ALA A 68 6.12 6.49 5.01
N MET A 69 6.75 7.65 4.86
CA MET A 69 6.76 8.40 3.60
C MET A 69 7.59 7.69 2.54
N GLU A 70 8.68 7.02 2.92
CA GLU A 70 9.48 6.19 2.01
C GLU A 70 8.66 5.03 1.45
N ALA A 71 7.83 4.40 2.28
CA ALA A 71 6.93 3.33 1.85
C ALA A 71 5.87 3.82 0.84
N VAL A 72 5.29 5.00 1.09
CA VAL A 72 4.34 5.65 0.16
C VAL A 72 5.03 6.01 -1.16
N ALA A 73 6.23 6.58 -1.12
CA ALA A 73 7.00 6.92 -2.32
C ALA A 73 7.39 5.66 -3.12
N ALA A 74 7.79 4.59 -2.44
CA ALA A 74 8.10 3.30 -3.08
C ALA A 74 6.87 2.69 -3.77
N LEU A 75 5.70 2.79 -3.13
CA LEU A 75 4.43 2.38 -3.73
C LEU A 75 4.13 3.16 -5.01
N TRP A 76 4.20 4.50 -4.98
CA TRP A 76 3.95 5.32 -6.16
C TRP A 76 4.88 4.99 -7.32
N ARG A 77 6.18 4.88 -7.06
CA ARG A 77 7.15 4.46 -8.08
C ARG A 77 6.85 3.08 -8.65
N LYS A 78 6.31 2.15 -7.84
CA LYS A 78 5.87 0.85 -8.36
C LYS A 78 4.67 1.01 -9.29
N ILE A 79 3.64 1.75 -8.88
CA ILE A 79 2.45 1.99 -9.70
C ILE A 79 2.85 2.63 -11.05
N GLU A 80 3.71 3.64 -11.03
CA GLU A 80 4.20 4.28 -12.26
C GLU A 80 4.88 3.28 -13.21
N ARG A 81 5.70 2.37 -12.69
CA ARG A 81 6.34 1.32 -13.50
C ARG A 81 5.35 0.31 -14.08
N GLU A 82 4.32 -0.05 -13.33
CA GLU A 82 3.29 -1.00 -13.78
C GLU A 82 2.34 -0.37 -14.82
N LEU A 83 2.17 0.96 -14.80
CA LEU A 83 1.34 1.69 -15.77
C LEU A 83 2.10 2.13 -17.03
N ALA A 84 3.43 2.22 -16.97
CA ALA A 84 4.27 2.59 -18.10
C ALA A 84 4.54 1.43 -19.08
N GLY A 85 4.14 0.21 -18.74
CA GLY A 85 4.14 -0.98 -19.61
C GLY A 85 2.75 -1.31 -20.13
#